data_AF-A0AA41QF44-F1
#
_entry.id   AF-A0AA41QF44-F1
#
_cell.length_a   1.000
_cell.length_b   1.000
_cell.length_c   1.000
_cell.angle_alpha   90.00
_cell.angle_beta   90.00
_cell.angle_gamma   90.00
#
_symmetry.space_group_name_H-M   'P 1'
#
loop_
_entity.id
_entity.type
_entity.pdbx_description
1 polymer ?
#
loop_
_entity_poly.entity_id
_entity_poly.type
_entity_poly.pdbx_seq_one_letter_code
_entity_poly.pdbx_strand_id
1 'polypeptide(L)'
;MPPVNPARSPIADPAPDPASSSLGDIFAEVSRDLSTLLRQEIELAKAEATTSVKRAGLGAGMFAGAWMAGNLALVFLSVALWWGLGAVMGRGWSALVVAVLWAVIAAVLAMRGRTEVRTVAGMPETVESIKKIPNALQGHEEKNS
;
A
#
# COMPACT_ATOMS: atom_id res chain seq x y z
N MET A 1 -63.12 -29.17 -58.97
CA MET A 1 -61.74 -29.48 -58.53
C MET A 1 -61.14 -28.20 -57.96
N PRO A 2 -60.83 -28.09 -56.66
CA PRO A 2 -60.12 -26.93 -56.13
C PRO A 2 -58.64 -26.97 -56.55
N PRO A 3 -58.01 -25.82 -56.86
CA PRO A 3 -56.63 -25.75 -57.31
C PRO A 3 -55.64 -26.00 -56.17
N VAL A 4 -54.53 -26.70 -56.51
CA VAL A 4 -53.36 -26.89 -55.66
C VAL A 4 -52.67 -25.54 -55.44
N ASN A 5 -52.60 -25.09 -54.19
CA ASN A 5 -51.86 -23.91 -53.78
C ASN A 5 -50.37 -24.29 -53.64
N PRO A 6 -49.44 -23.78 -54.46
CA PRO A 6 -48.03 -24.08 -54.30
C PRO A 6 -47.54 -23.49 -52.99
N ALA A 7 -46.89 -24.32 -52.17
CA ALA A 7 -46.29 -23.95 -50.91
C ALA A 7 -45.47 -22.65 -51.07
N ARG A 8 -45.81 -21.63 -50.27
CA ARG A 8 -44.94 -20.46 -50.10
C ARG A 8 -43.62 -20.96 -49.53
N SER A 9 -42.54 -20.78 -50.27
CA SER A 9 -41.18 -20.89 -49.77
C SER A 9 -41.08 -20.09 -48.48
N PRO A 10 -40.49 -20.63 -47.39
CA PRO A 10 -40.05 -19.79 -46.29
C PRO A 10 -39.04 -18.83 -46.91
N ILE A 11 -39.40 -17.55 -46.95
CA ILE A 11 -38.44 -16.48 -47.18
C ILE A 11 -37.43 -16.68 -46.05
N ALA A 12 -36.24 -17.19 -46.38
CA ALA A 12 -35.12 -17.09 -45.49
C ALA A 12 -34.97 -15.59 -45.23
N ASP A 13 -35.21 -15.17 -43.99
CA ASP A 13 -34.84 -13.83 -43.57
C ASP A 13 -33.38 -13.64 -43.99
N PRO A 14 -33.05 -12.54 -44.69
CA PRO A 14 -31.68 -12.29 -45.08
C PRO A 14 -30.84 -12.32 -43.81
N ALA A 15 -29.94 -13.30 -43.71
CA ALA A 15 -28.90 -13.28 -42.70
C ALA A 15 -28.17 -11.93 -42.85
N PRO A 16 -27.94 -11.18 -41.76
CA PRO A 16 -27.35 -9.85 -41.84
C PRO A 16 -26.05 -9.93 -42.63
N ASP A 17 -25.97 -9.14 -43.70
CA ASP A 17 -24.83 -9.11 -44.63
C ASP A 17 -23.60 -8.58 -43.88
N PRO A 18 -22.54 -9.40 -43.68
CA PRO A 18 -21.34 -8.96 -42.96
C PRO A 18 -20.57 -7.87 -43.71
N ALA A 19 -20.93 -7.58 -44.96
CA ALA A 19 -20.29 -6.56 -45.80
C ALA A 19 -20.76 -5.11 -45.51
N SER A 20 -21.73 -4.90 -44.59
CA SER A 20 -22.25 -3.56 -44.28
C SER A 20 -21.90 -3.03 -42.88
N SER A 21 -20.93 -3.62 -42.18
CA SER A 21 -20.36 -2.97 -40.98
C SER A 21 -19.61 -1.71 -41.42
N SER A 22 -20.12 -0.55 -41.02
CA SER A 22 -19.48 0.71 -41.37
C SER A 22 -18.14 0.84 -40.62
N LEU A 23 -17.23 1.67 -41.15
CA LEU A 23 -15.99 2.02 -40.43
C LEU A 23 -16.26 2.58 -39.02
N GLY A 24 -17.44 3.19 -38.81
CA GLY A 24 -17.89 3.65 -37.50
C GLY A 24 -18.18 2.51 -36.52
N ASP A 25 -18.71 1.38 -37.01
CA ASP A 25 -19.05 0.23 -36.17
C ASP A 25 -17.80 -0.51 -35.69
N ILE A 26 -16.76 -0.61 -36.53
CA ILE A 26 -15.46 -1.21 -36.15
C ILE A 26 -14.75 -0.33 -35.11
N PHE A 27 -14.75 0.99 -35.28
CA PHE A 27 -14.19 1.91 -34.29
C PHE A 27 -14.95 1.87 -32.96
N ALA A 28 -16.28 1.76 -33.01
CA ALA A 28 -17.11 1.64 -31.81
C ALA A 28 -16.81 0.32 -31.06
N GLU A 29 -16.62 -0.79 -31.78
CA GLU A 29 -16.26 -2.08 -31.19
C GLU A 29 -14.87 -2.05 -30.54
N VAL A 30 -13.84 -1.56 -31.24
CA VAL A 30 -12.47 -1.44 -30.70
C VAL A 30 -12.43 -0.52 -29.48
N SER A 31 -13.17 0.59 -29.49
CA SER A 31 -13.30 1.50 -28.35
C SER A 31 -13.96 0.80 -27.15
N ARG A 32 -14.99 -0.03 -27.40
CA ARG A 32 -15.66 -0.82 -26.37
C ARG A 32 -14.75 -1.91 -25.79
N ASP A 33 -13.95 -2.56 -26.61
CA ASP A 33 -12.98 -3.56 -26.18
C ASP A 33 -11.87 -2.94 -25.33
N LEU A 34 -11.30 -1.81 -25.77
CA LEU A 34 -10.28 -1.11 -25.00
C LEU A 34 -10.82 -0.60 -23.65
N SER A 35 -12.05 -0.05 -23.65
CA SER A 35 -12.73 0.35 -22.41
C SER A 35 -12.92 -0.84 -21.46
N THR A 36 -13.26 -2.01 -22.01
CA THR A 36 -13.40 -3.25 -21.25
C THR A 36 -12.08 -3.71 -20.65
N LEU A 37 -10.99 -3.70 -21.42
CA LEU A 37 -9.64 -4.06 -20.94
C LEU A 37 -9.15 -3.11 -19.85
N LEU A 38 -9.29 -1.79 -20.04
CA LEU A 38 -8.91 -0.81 -19.03
C LEU A 38 -9.69 -1.01 -17.73
N ARG A 39 -10.98 -1.30 -17.82
CA ARG A 39 -11.80 -1.60 -16.65
C ARG A 39 -11.32 -2.87 -15.94
N GLN A 40 -10.92 -3.90 -16.69
CA GLN A 40 -10.35 -5.13 -16.14
C GLN A 40 -9.00 -4.90 -15.45
N GLU A 41 -8.09 -4.12 -16.05
CA GLU A 41 -6.81 -3.78 -15.39
C GLU A 41 -7.02 -2.99 -14.11
N ILE A 42 -7.98 -2.05 -14.09
CA ILE A 42 -8.34 -1.29 -12.89
C ILE A 42 -8.93 -2.23 -11.83
N GLU A 43 -9.84 -3.14 -12.21
CA GLU A 43 -10.42 -4.12 -11.30
C GLU A 43 -9.35 -5.06 -10.71
N LEU A 44 -8.40 -5.50 -11.55
CA LEU A 44 -7.28 -6.34 -11.14
C LEU A 44 -6.33 -5.59 -10.19
N ALA A 45 -5.90 -4.37 -10.57
CA ALA A 45 -5.05 -3.52 -9.74
C ALA A 45 -5.73 -3.20 -8.40
N LYS A 46 -7.04 -2.97 -8.41
CA LYS A 46 -7.82 -2.79 -7.18
C LYS A 46 -7.84 -4.05 -6.32
N ALA A 47 -7.98 -5.23 -6.91
CA ALA A 47 -7.97 -6.50 -6.19
C ALA A 47 -6.58 -6.78 -5.58
N GLU A 48 -5.50 -6.52 -6.33
CA GLU A 48 -4.12 -6.67 -5.87
C GLU A 48 -3.77 -5.65 -4.78
N ALA A 49 -4.15 -4.38 -4.96
CA ALA A 49 -3.99 -3.35 -3.95
C ALA A 49 -4.74 -3.71 -2.66
N THR A 50 -5.98 -4.17 -2.76
CA THR A 50 -6.78 -4.60 -1.60
C THR A 50 -6.11 -5.76 -0.86
N THR A 51 -5.61 -6.75 -1.61
CA THR A 51 -4.89 -7.90 -1.04
C THR A 51 -3.59 -7.46 -0.37
N SER A 52 -2.86 -6.55 -0.99
CA SER A 52 -1.61 -5.98 -0.47
C SER A 52 -1.86 -5.22 0.83
N VAL A 53 -2.88 -4.36 0.87
CA VAL A 53 -3.29 -3.63 2.08
C VAL A 53 -3.69 -4.59 3.19
N LYS A 54 -4.47 -5.64 2.89
CA LYS A 54 -4.86 -6.63 3.89
C LYS A 54 -3.65 -7.37 4.47
N ARG A 55 -2.72 -7.80 3.62
CA ARG A 55 -1.49 -8.48 4.05
C ARG A 55 -0.60 -7.56 4.87
N ALA A 56 -0.40 -6.31 4.43
CA ALA A 56 0.34 -5.31 5.17
C ALA A 56 -0.32 -5.01 6.53
N GLY A 57 -1.65 -4.89 6.58
CA GLY A 57 -2.42 -4.67 7.79
C GLY A 57 -2.32 -5.83 8.78
N LEU A 58 -2.42 -7.08 8.31
CA LEU A 58 -2.19 -8.27 9.14
C LEU A 58 -0.76 -8.31 9.67
N GLY A 59 0.24 -8.04 8.82
CA GLY A 59 1.64 -7.96 9.24
C GLY A 59 1.86 -6.91 10.31
N ALA A 60 1.37 -5.69 10.10
CA ALA A 60 1.44 -4.60 11.08
C ALA A 60 0.74 -4.98 12.40
N GLY A 61 -0.43 -5.63 12.33
CA GLY A 61 -1.14 -6.13 13.50
C GLY A 61 -0.35 -7.20 14.28
N MET A 62 0.29 -8.14 13.57
CA MET A 62 1.15 -9.16 14.19
C MET A 62 2.37 -8.53 14.87
N PHE A 63 3.00 -7.52 14.25
CA PHE A 63 4.12 -6.80 14.88
C PHE A 63 3.68 -6.00 16.11
N ALA A 64 2.52 -5.35 16.07
CA ALA A 64 1.95 -4.67 17.23
C ALA A 64 1.65 -5.66 18.38
N GLY A 65 1.06 -6.81 18.05
CA GLY A 65 0.83 -7.90 19.00
C GLY A 65 2.13 -8.46 19.59
N ALA A 66 3.14 -8.71 18.74
CA ALA A 66 4.45 -9.18 19.17
C ALA A 66 5.16 -8.17 20.08
N TRP A 67 5.06 -6.87 19.78
CA TRP A 67 5.57 -5.81 20.65
C TRP A 67 4.90 -5.84 22.03
N MET A 68 3.57 -5.92 22.07
CA MET A 68 2.83 -5.96 23.34
C MET A 68 3.15 -7.21 24.15
N ALA A 69 3.11 -8.39 23.51
CA ALA A 69 3.44 -9.67 24.16
C ALA A 69 4.90 -9.70 24.63
N GLY A 70 5.83 -9.21 23.81
CA GLY A 70 7.24 -9.09 24.15
C GLY A 70 7.48 -8.12 25.31
N ASN A 71 6.80 -6.98 25.33
CA ASN A 71 6.87 -6.02 26.43
C ASN A 71 6.38 -6.64 27.75
N LEU A 72 5.24 -7.33 27.72
CA LEU A 72 4.72 -8.01 28.91
C LEU A 72 5.67 -9.09 29.41
N ALA A 73 6.22 -9.91 28.51
CA ALA A 73 7.22 -10.91 28.84
C ALA A 73 8.48 -10.28 29.48
N LEU A 74 8.97 -9.16 28.94
CA LEU A 74 10.11 -8.43 29.49
C LEU A 74 9.84 -7.87 30.89
N VAL A 75 8.63 -7.38 31.16
CA VAL A 75 8.22 -6.94 32.50
C VAL A 75 8.25 -8.11 33.48
N PHE A 76 7.64 -9.26 33.13
CA PHE A 76 7.65 -10.43 34.00
C PHE A 76 9.07 -11.00 34.22
N LEU A 77 9.91 -11.02 33.18
CA LEU A 77 11.33 -11.38 33.29
C LEU A 77 12.08 -10.43 34.24
N SER A 78 11.80 -9.14 34.18
CA SER A 78 12.41 -8.15 35.07
C SER A 78 12.01 -8.35 36.52
N VAL A 79 10.72 -8.65 36.77
CA VAL A 79 10.22 -8.97 38.12
C VAL A 79 10.83 -10.28 38.61
N ALA A 80 10.88 -11.31 37.78
CA ALA A 80 11.49 -12.59 38.13
C ALA A 80 12.99 -12.43 38.45
N LEU A 81 13.71 -11.65 37.65
CA LEU A 81 15.12 -11.34 37.88
C LEU A 81 15.30 -10.57 39.19
N TRP A 82 14.47 -9.56 39.45
CA TRP A 82 14.50 -8.84 40.72
C TRP A 82 14.23 -9.78 41.91
N TRP A 83 13.21 -10.62 41.84
CA TRP A 83 12.93 -11.58 42.91
C TRP A 83 14.07 -12.59 43.11
N GLY A 84 14.64 -13.12 42.03
CA GLY A 84 15.73 -14.08 42.07
C GLY A 84 17.01 -13.49 42.68
N LEU A 85 17.43 -12.31 42.22
CA LEU A 85 18.58 -11.61 42.79
C LEU A 85 18.30 -11.13 44.22
N GLY A 86 17.05 -10.75 44.50
CA GLY A 86 16.60 -10.34 45.82
C GLY A 86 16.77 -11.42 46.88
N ALA A 87 16.72 -12.71 46.51
CA ALA A 87 16.97 -13.83 47.41
C ALA A 87 18.46 -13.96 47.81
N VAL A 88 19.38 -13.43 47.01
CA VAL A 88 20.83 -13.56 47.24
C VAL A 88 21.44 -12.32 47.91
N MET A 89 21.03 -11.11 47.48
CA MET A 89 21.62 -9.85 47.95
C MET A 89 20.63 -8.83 48.52
N GLY A 90 19.36 -9.23 48.67
CA GLY A 90 18.29 -8.37 49.14
C GLY A 90 17.62 -7.55 48.03
N ARG A 91 16.34 -7.26 48.24
CA ARG A 91 15.48 -6.64 47.21
C ARG A 91 15.93 -5.22 46.82
N GLY A 92 16.52 -4.45 47.73
CA GLY A 92 17.00 -3.09 47.42
C GLY A 92 18.14 -3.09 46.40
N TRP A 93 19.21 -3.84 46.67
CA TRP A 93 20.35 -3.96 45.76
C TRP A 93 19.97 -4.62 44.44
N SER A 94 19.09 -5.61 44.49
CA SER A 94 18.56 -6.22 43.27
C SER A 94 17.80 -5.23 42.38
N ALA A 95 17.04 -4.29 42.96
CA ALA A 95 16.33 -3.28 42.18
C ALA A 95 17.32 -2.39 41.42
N LEU A 96 18.41 -1.99 42.07
CA LEU A 96 19.47 -1.17 41.46
C LEU A 96 20.14 -1.90 40.29
N VAL A 97 20.44 -3.19 40.45
CA VAL A 97 21.04 -3.98 39.36
C VAL A 97 20.11 -4.07 38.15
N VAL A 98 18.82 -4.36 38.36
CA VAL A 98 17.83 -4.41 37.28
C VAL A 98 17.63 -3.04 36.64
N ALA A 99 17.66 -1.95 37.41
CA ALA A 99 17.57 -0.59 36.89
C ALA A 99 18.78 -0.22 36.01
N VAL A 100 20.00 -0.54 36.46
CA VAL A 100 21.22 -0.32 35.67
C VAL A 100 21.21 -1.14 34.39
N LEU A 101 20.78 -2.40 34.44
CA LEU A 101 20.60 -3.25 33.26
C LEU A 101 19.70 -2.57 32.21
N TRP A 102 18.51 -2.12 32.63
CA TRP A 102 17.58 -1.43 31.73
C TRP A 102 18.12 -0.08 31.23
N ALA A 103 18.83 0.68 32.07
CA ALA A 103 19.47 1.92 31.65
C ALA A 103 20.50 1.69 30.53
N VAL A 104 21.31 0.63 30.64
CA VAL A 104 22.27 0.25 29.59
C VAL A 104 21.55 -0.16 28.31
N ILE A 105 20.53 -1.01 28.40
CA ILE A 105 19.72 -1.42 27.24
C ILE A 105 19.11 -0.18 26.56
N ALA A 106 18.49 0.72 27.33
CA ALA A 106 17.88 1.94 26.82
C ALA A 106 18.91 2.87 26.14
N ALA A 107 20.10 3.03 26.73
CA ALA A 107 21.17 3.82 26.15
C ALA A 107 21.62 3.24 24.79
N VAL A 108 21.80 1.93 24.69
CA VAL A 108 22.17 1.25 23.44
C VAL A 108 21.08 1.42 22.38
N LEU A 109 19.82 1.18 22.73
CA LEU A 109 18.69 1.35 21.81
C LEU A 109 18.56 2.80 21.33
N ALA A 110 18.70 3.77 22.23
CA ALA A 110 18.64 5.19 21.88
C ALA A 110 19.79 5.59 20.93
N MET A 111 21.01 5.08 21.16
CA MET A 111 22.15 5.32 20.27
C MET A 111 21.91 4.72 18.88
N ARG A 112 21.46 3.47 18.79
CA ARG A 112 21.16 2.81 17.51
C ARG A 112 19.99 3.48 16.78
N GLY A 113 18.90 3.77 17.48
CA GLY A 113 17.75 4.45 16.91
C GLY A 113 18.10 5.85 16.40
N ARG A 114 18.96 6.58 17.11
CA ARG A 114 19.45 7.89 16.65
C ARG A 114 20.28 7.78 15.37
N THR A 115 21.06 6.73 15.19
CA THR A 115 21.81 6.48 13.95
C THR A 115 20.85 6.21 12.79
N GLU A 116 19.85 5.33 12.97
CA GLU A 116 18.88 5.01 11.92
C GLU A 116 17.98 6.20 11.55
N VAL A 117 17.54 6.99 12.53
CA VAL A 117 16.79 8.22 12.25
C VAL A 117 17.64 9.21 11.48
N ARG A 118 18.96 9.29 11.76
CA ARG A 118 19.89 10.18 11.05
C ARG A 118 20.20 9.71 9.62
N THR A 119 20.29 8.41 9.38
CA THR A 119 20.49 7.86 8.03
C THR A 119 19.25 8.07 7.16
N VAL A 120 18.05 7.89 7.72
CA VAL A 120 16.79 8.17 7.02
C VAL A 120 16.56 9.68 6.83
N ALA A 121 17.00 10.51 7.79
CA ALA A 121 16.94 11.97 7.71
C ALA A 121 18.07 12.59 6.85
N GLY A 122 18.86 11.80 6.12
CA GLY A 122 19.86 12.23 5.13
C GLY A 122 19.28 12.92 3.89
N MET A 123 18.16 13.64 4.02
CA MET A 123 17.62 14.56 3.02
C MET A 123 17.29 15.96 3.61
N PRO A 124 18.16 16.65 4.39
CA PRO A 124 17.90 18.05 4.77
C PRO A 124 18.15 19.02 3.62
N GLU A 125 19.06 18.69 2.68
CA GLU A 125 19.43 19.56 1.54
C GLU A 125 18.28 19.76 0.54
N THR A 126 17.43 18.75 0.35
CA THR A 126 16.34 18.82 -0.64
C THR A 126 15.16 19.66 -0.17
N VAL A 127 14.90 19.73 1.15
CA VAL A 127 13.84 20.58 1.70
C VAL A 127 14.22 22.06 1.62
N GLU A 128 15.52 22.39 1.74
CA GLU A 128 16.00 23.76 1.53
C GLU A 128 16.01 24.15 0.05
N SER A 129 16.32 23.20 -0.86
CA SER A 129 16.25 23.45 -2.30
C SER A 129 14.82 23.66 -2.81
N ILE A 130 13.80 23.00 -2.24
CA ILE A 130 12.38 23.21 -2.60
C ILE A 130 11.89 24.60 -2.14
N LYS A 131 12.39 25.13 -1.01
CA LYS A 131 12.08 26.51 -0.57
C LYS A 131 12.74 27.59 -1.42
N LYS A 132 13.76 27.27 -2.22
CA LYS A 132 14.47 28.21 -3.11
C LYS A 132 13.88 28.30 -4.53
N ILE A 133 12.85 27.53 -4.88
CA ILE A 133 12.18 27.59 -6.20
C ILE A 133 10.71 28.09 -6.12
N PRO A 134 10.44 29.31 -5.61
CA PRO A 134 9.19 30.01 -5.94
C PRO A 134 9.36 31.00 -7.12
N ASN A 135 10.59 31.39 -7.48
CA ASN A 135 10.84 32.47 -8.44
C ASN A 135 10.97 32.04 -9.92
N ALA A 136 10.73 30.77 -10.24
CA ALA A 136 10.77 30.27 -11.62
C ALA A 136 9.38 30.13 -12.28
N LEU A 137 8.30 30.43 -11.56
CA LEU A 137 6.91 30.37 -12.06
C LEU A 137 6.25 31.76 -12.17
N GLN A 138 7.00 32.84 -11.96
CA GLN A 138 6.55 34.20 -12.23
C GLN A 138 7.60 34.94 -13.06
N GLY A 139 7.25 35.27 -14.31
CA GLY A 139 8.01 36.19 -15.14
C GLY A 139 8.45 35.56 -16.45
N HIS A 140 7.62 35.70 -17.48
CA HIS A 140 7.91 36.50 -18.68
C HIS A 140 6.74 36.36 -19.65
N GLU A 141 5.56 36.83 -19.22
CA GLU A 141 4.52 37.25 -20.15
C GLU A 141 4.40 38.76 -20.06
N GLU A 142 4.41 39.37 -21.24
CA GLU A 142 4.09 40.77 -21.51
C GLU A 142 5.08 41.82 -21.01
N LYS A 143 5.87 42.34 -21.95
CA LYS A 143 5.61 43.67 -22.54
C LYS A 143 6.84 44.14 -23.30
N ASN A 144 6.78 44.06 -24.63
CA ASN A 144 7.45 45.07 -25.43
C ASN A 144 6.48 45.50 -26.54
N SER A 145 5.93 46.69 -26.31
CA SER A 145 5.27 47.54 -27.30
C SER A 145 6.32 48.19 -28.20
#